data_AF-A0A5C6JXW2-F1
#
_entry.id   AF-A0A5C6JXW2-F1
#
_cell.length_a   1.000
_cell.length_b   1.000
_cell.length_c   1.000
_cell.angle_alpha   90.00
_cell.angle_beta   90.00
_cell.angle_gamma   90.00
#
_symmetry.space_group_name_H-M   'P 1'
#
loop_
_entity.id
_entity.type
_entity.pdbx_description
1 polymer ?
#
loop_
_entity_poly.entity_id
_entity_poly.type
_entity_poly.pdbx_seq_one_letter_code
_entity_poly.pdbx_strand_id
1 'polypeptide(L)'
;MGQLIAVDRGDGTGCYYAVDTTTRQAVGEVIPSDVHRGHYRAGVYHPSRGVMFVKVSGSSESLVDLTQAGTENFTTVQEALAAISRNRPR
;
A
#
# COMPACT_ATOMS: atom_id res chain seq x y z
N MET A 1 -0.78 -1.48 -17.19
CA MET A 1 -0.34 -1.18 -15.82
C MET A 1 1.05 -1.76 -15.66
N GLY A 2 2.03 -0.94 -15.26
CA GLY A 2 3.40 -1.40 -15.07
C GLY A 2 3.53 -2.32 -13.87
N GLN A 3 4.57 -3.14 -13.83
CA GLN A 3 4.91 -3.91 -12.65
C GLN A 3 5.24 -2.95 -11.49
N LEU A 4 4.86 -3.32 -10.27
CA LEU A 4 5.28 -2.60 -9.08
C LEU A 4 6.48 -3.28 -8.44
N ILE A 5 7.41 -2.48 -7.94
CA ILE A 5 8.50 -2.93 -7.06
C ILE A 5 8.42 -2.21 -5.72
N ALA A 6 8.82 -2.89 -4.66
CA ALA A 6 8.98 -2.29 -3.34
C ALA A 6 10.41 -1.74 -3.22
N VAL A 7 10.53 -0.46 -2.91
CA VAL A 7 11.81 0.22 -2.67
C VAL A 7 11.83 0.68 -1.22
N ASP A 8 12.81 0.25 -0.44
CA ASP A 8 12.96 0.66 0.95
C ASP A 8 13.10 2.18 1.06
N ARG A 9 12.43 2.81 2.04
CA ARG A 9 12.51 4.27 2.22
C ARG A 9 13.85 4.76 2.75
N GLY A 10 14.62 3.89 3.40
CA GLY A 10 15.91 4.22 4.00
C GLY A 10 15.82 5.09 5.27
N ASP A 11 14.63 5.27 5.83
CA ASP A 11 14.37 6.13 7.00
C ASP A 11 14.30 5.35 8.33
N GLY A 12 14.53 4.03 8.30
CA GLY A 12 14.49 3.15 9.47
C GLY A 12 13.08 2.76 9.93
N THR A 13 12.02 3.20 9.24
CA THR A 13 10.63 2.87 9.60
C THR A 13 10.21 1.47 9.16
N GLY A 14 10.99 0.82 8.28
CA GLY A 14 10.63 -0.44 7.63
C GLY A 14 9.52 -0.28 6.58
N CYS A 15 9.24 0.95 6.16
CA CYS A 15 8.29 1.20 5.09
C CYS A 15 8.95 1.10 3.71
N TYR A 16 8.12 0.80 2.70
CA TYR A 16 8.54 0.72 1.31
C TYR A 16 7.71 1.66 0.44
N TYR A 17 8.33 2.26 -0.57
CA TYR A 17 7.63 2.88 -1.69
C TYR A 17 7.20 1.80 -2.69
N ALA A 18 5.96 1.87 -3.17
CA ALA A 18 5.48 1.07 -4.29
C ALA A 18 5.73 1.85 -5.59
N VAL A 19 6.77 1.49 -6.33
CA VAL A 19 7.21 2.22 -7.54
C VAL A 19 6.76 1.47 -8.79
N ASP A 20 6.09 2.18 -9.71
CA ASP A 20 5.77 1.64 -11.03
C ASP A 20 7.03 1.62 -11.90
N THR A 21 7.40 0.46 -12.44
CA THR A 21 8.63 0.29 -13.23
C THR A 21 8.60 0.98 -14.59
N THR A 22 7.41 1.30 -15.11
CA THR A 22 7.20 1.99 -16.40
C THR A 22 7.34 3.50 -16.23
N THR A 23 6.66 4.08 -15.24
CA THR A 23 6.69 5.54 -15.02
C THR A 23 7.84 5.98 -14.11
N ARG A 24 8.43 5.03 -13.37
CA ARG A 24 9.41 5.27 -12.30
C ARG A 24 8.90 6.19 -11.19
N GLN A 25 7.58 6.26 -11.02
CA GLN A 25 6.93 7.06 -9.97
C GLN A 25 6.42 6.16 -8.86
N ALA A 26 6.48 6.66 -7.64
CA ALA A 26 5.80 6.06 -6.51
C ALA A 26 4.28 6.24 -6.70
N VAL A 27 3.54 5.14 -6.63
CA VAL A 27 2.07 5.11 -6.74
C VAL A 27 1.40 4.74 -5.42
N GLY A 28 2.19 4.53 -4.38
CA GLY A 28 1.75 4.14 -3.06
C GLY A 28 2.91 3.78 -2.15
N GLU A 29 2.56 3.20 -1.01
CA GLU A 29 3.48 2.83 0.05
C GLU A 29 3.02 1.59 0.80
N VAL A 30 3.95 0.72 1.17
CA VAL A 30 3.72 -0.41 2.07
C VAL A 30 4.21 0.00 3.45
N ILE A 31 3.31 -0.01 4.43
CA ILE A 31 3.56 0.50 5.78
C ILE A 31 3.37 -0.64 6.78
N PRO A 32 4.38 -0.98 7.60
CA PRO A 32 4.19 -1.93 8.70
C PRO A 32 3.03 -1.51 9.61
N SER A 33 2.33 -2.50 10.15
CA SER A 33 1.30 -2.25 11.15
C SER A 33 1.93 -2.03 12.52
N ASP A 34 1.60 -0.91 13.16
CA ASP A 34 2.00 -0.64 14.55
C ASP A 34 1.16 -1.43 15.57
N VAL A 35 0.00 -1.97 15.16
CA VAL A 35 -0.95 -2.69 16.01
C VAL A 35 -0.80 -4.21 15.87
N HIS A 36 -0.62 -4.69 14.64
CA HIS A 36 -0.53 -6.10 14.29
C HIS A 36 0.85 -6.42 13.74
N ARG A 37 1.81 -6.68 14.64
CA ARG A 37 3.20 -7.02 14.26
C ARG A 37 3.22 -8.14 13.19
N GLY A 38 4.02 -7.92 12.14
CA GLY A 38 4.11 -8.84 10.99
C GLY A 38 3.08 -8.57 9.89
N HIS A 39 2.13 -7.66 10.10
CA HIS A 39 1.20 -7.22 9.07
C HIS A 39 1.63 -5.88 8.46
N TYR A 40 1.08 -5.59 7.29
CA TYR A 40 1.31 -4.40 6.50
C TYR A 40 -0.02 -3.78 6.08
N ARG A 41 0.04 -2.48 5.84
CA ARG A 41 -0.99 -1.66 5.21
C ARG A 41 -0.55 -1.31 3.79
N ALA A 42 -1.50 -1.25 2.89
CA ALA A 42 -1.30 -0.83 1.51
C ALA A 42 -1.84 0.59 1.33
N GLY A 43 -0.95 1.58 1.30
CA GLY A 43 -1.25 2.98 0.97
C GLY A 43 -1.16 3.21 -0.54
N VAL A 44 -2.13 3.92 -1.10
CA VAL A 44 -2.28 4.23 -2.52
C VAL A 44 -2.32 5.74 -2.68
N TYR A 45 -1.49 6.29 -3.56
CA TYR A 45 -1.48 7.72 -3.85
C TYR A 45 -2.62 8.07 -4.80
N HIS A 46 -3.61 8.79 -4.29
CA HIS A 46 -4.78 9.24 -5.03
C HIS A 46 -4.66 10.75 -5.36
N PRO A 47 -4.85 11.17 -6.62
CA PRO A 47 -4.56 12.53 -7.07
C PRO A 47 -5.35 13.62 -6.34
N SER A 48 -6.60 13.34 -5.95
CA SER A 48 -7.48 14.30 -5.26
C SER A 48 -7.67 14.05 -3.77
N ARG A 49 -7.15 12.93 -3.24
CA ARG A 49 -7.43 12.49 -1.86
C ARG A 49 -6.18 12.22 -1.03
N GLY A 50 -4.99 12.39 -1.60
CA GLY A 50 -3.74 12.06 -0.92
C GLY A 50 -3.58 10.54 -0.78
N VAL A 51 -3.08 10.09 0.36
CA VAL A 51 -2.85 8.65 0.61
C VAL A 51 -4.14 8.00 1.08
N MET A 52 -4.59 6.99 0.34
CA MET A 52 -5.75 6.17 0.67
C MET A 52 -5.28 4.75 1.01
N PHE A 53 -5.89 4.10 1.98
CA PHE A 53 -5.51 2.74 2.40
C PHE A 53 -6.45 1.69 1.85
N VAL A 54 -5.90 0.54 1.47
CA VAL A 54 -6.71 -0.62 1.08
C VAL A 54 -7.27 -1.29 2.33
N LYS A 55 -8.60 -1.27 2.47
CA LYS A 55 -9.35 -2.06 3.44
C LYS A 55 -9.94 -3.29 2.77
N VAL A 56 -9.72 -4.45 3.38
CA VAL A 56 -10.31 -5.73 2.96
C VAL A 56 -11.55 -5.99 3.80
N SER A 57 -12.65 -6.40 3.17
CA SER A 57 -13.89 -6.78 3.86
C SER A 57 -14.51 -7.96 3.12
N GLY A 58 -14.37 -9.17 3.69
CA GLY A 58 -14.70 -10.41 2.99
C GLY A 58 -13.82 -10.58 1.74
N SER A 59 -14.43 -10.71 0.58
CA SER A 59 -13.75 -10.83 -0.72
C SER A 59 -13.58 -9.49 -1.45
N SER A 60 -13.92 -8.36 -0.82
CA SER A 60 -13.89 -7.04 -1.44
C SER A 60 -12.76 -6.17 -0.89
N GLU A 61 -12.17 -5.37 -1.78
CA GLU A 61 -11.19 -4.32 -1.44
C GLU A 61 -11.82 -2.93 -1.66
N SER A 62 -11.50 -1.99 -0.77
CA SER A 62 -11.96 -0.60 -0.88
C SER A 62 -10.86 0.36 -0.45
N LEU A 63 -10.82 1.55 -1.06
CA LEU A 63 -9.94 2.64 -0.64
C LEU A 63 -10.63 3.48 0.44
N VAL A 64 -10.01 3.54 1.61
CA VAL A 64 -10.49 4.30 2.76
C VAL A 64 -9.47 5.35 3.19
N ASP A 65 -9.97 6.47 3.69
CA ASP A 65 -9.16 7.47 4.38
C ASP A 65 -9.13 7.13 5.88
N LEU A 66 -8.62 5.94 6.20
CA LEU A 66 -8.43 5.46 7.55
C LEU A 66 -6.98 5.07 7.71
N THR A 67 -6.34 5.61 8.74
CA THR A 67 -4.90 5.41 8.94
C THR A 67 -4.57 4.01 9.43
N GLN A 68 -5.45 3.32 10.15
CA GLN A 68 -5.08 2.08 10.84
C GLN A 68 -6.19 1.03 10.86
N ALA A 69 -7.20 1.13 11.73
CA ALA A 69 -8.14 0.04 12.01
C ALA A 69 -8.81 -0.58 10.77
N GLY A 70 -8.45 -1.84 10.47
CA GLY A 70 -9.04 -2.64 9.39
C GLY A 70 -8.32 -2.51 8.05
N THR A 71 -7.15 -1.89 8.01
CA THR A 71 -6.31 -1.78 6.80
C THR A 71 -5.07 -2.68 6.86
N GLU A 72 -4.82 -3.31 8.01
CA GLU A 72 -3.64 -4.12 8.31
C GLU A 72 -3.82 -5.59 7.89
N ASN A 73 -4.28 -5.80 6.66
CA ASN A 73 -4.75 -7.11 6.20
C ASN A 73 -3.67 -7.96 5.53
N PHE A 74 -2.49 -7.40 5.26
CA PHE A 74 -1.46 -8.05 4.44
C PHE A 74 -0.35 -8.60 5.32
N THR A 75 0.09 -9.82 5.09
CA THR A 75 1.13 -10.48 5.91
C THR A 75 2.52 -10.38 5.28
N THR A 76 2.60 -9.93 4.03
CA THR A 76 3.85 -9.71 3.31
C THR A 76 3.85 -8.40 2.54
N VAL A 77 5.05 -7.89 2.25
CA VAL A 77 5.23 -6.70 1.40
C VAL A 77 4.64 -6.93 0.01
N GLN A 78 4.79 -8.13 -0.54
CA GLN A 78 4.31 -8.50 -1.88
C GLN A 78 2.78 -8.50 -1.95
N GLU A 79 2.09 -8.97 -0.91
CA GLU A 79 0.62 -8.91 -0.84
C GLU A 79 0.12 -7.47 -0.82
N ALA A 80 0.72 -6.61 0.02
CA ALA A 80 0.39 -5.19 0.06
C ALA A 80 0.67 -4.50 -1.28
N LEU A 81 1.79 -4.81 -1.93
CA LEU A 81 2.15 -4.28 -3.25
C LEU A 81 1.14 -4.70 -4.33
N ALA A 82 0.67 -5.95 -4.29
CA ALA A 82 -0.35 -6.44 -5.20
C ALA A 82 -1.69 -5.70 -5.01
N ALA A 83 -2.06 -5.40 -3.75
CA ALA A 83 -3.25 -4.61 -3.43
C ALA A 83 -3.14 -3.17 -3.96
N ILE A 84 -1.97 -2.52 -3.81
CA ILE A 84 -1.71 -1.20 -4.40
C ILE A 84 -1.87 -1.26 -5.92
N SER A 85 -1.33 -2.29 -6.57
CA SER A 85 -1.43 -2.45 -8.03
C SER A 85 -2.88 -2.53 -8.52
N ARG A 86 -3.76 -3.21 -7.77
CA ARG A 86 -5.19 -3.35 -8.08
C ARG A 86 -5.99 -2.07 -7.84
N ASN A 87 -5.62 -1.27 -6.85
CA ASN A 87 -6.43 -0.13 -6.37
C ASN A 87 -5.90 1.24 -6.80
N ARG A 88 -4.69 1.33 -7.36
CA ARG A 88 -4.15 2.60 -7.84
C ARG A 88 -4.94 3.19 -9.02
N PRO A 89 -5.04 4.53 -9.11
CA PRO A 89 -5.60 5.20 -10.28
C PRO A 89 -4.89 4.77 -11.57
N ARG A 90 -5.64 4.76 -12.68
CA ARG A 90 -5.14 4.42 -14.01
C ARG A 90 -4.53 5.60 -14.71
#